data_AF-A0A1Y1CNS4-F1
#
_entry.id   AF-A0A1Y1CNS4-F1
#
_cell.length_a   1.000
_cell.length_b   1.000
_cell.length_c   1.000
_cell.angle_alpha   90.00
_cell.angle_beta   90.00
_cell.angle_gamma   90.00
#
_symmetry.space_group_name_H-M   'P 1'
#
loop_
_entity.id
_entity.type
_entity.pdbx_description
1 polymer ?
#
loop_
_entity_poly.entity_id
_entity_poly.type
_entity_poly.pdbx_seq_one_letter_code
_entity_poly.pdbx_strand_id
1 'polypeptide(L)'
;MLIVFIINIPKQYSKVQSLKEMIENKSYSIVEGVTVDFLPPVEGLRYNESFAVNGIKFEYSDYGIIEGFHKTSKNNGPIHQNGQQVRIGYTTIDNENLILRLEIAK
;
A
#
# COMPACT_ATOMS: atom_id res chain seq x y z
N MET A 1 1.53 -40.61 24.79
CA MET A 1 1.21 -39.19 25.07
C MET A 1 1.39 -38.43 23.78
N LEU A 2 0.28 -38.08 23.11
CA LEU A 2 0.29 -37.39 21.82
C LEU A 2 0.46 -35.89 22.07
N ILE A 3 1.57 -35.30 21.66
CA ILE A 3 1.76 -33.85 21.71
C ILE A 3 1.14 -33.26 20.45
N VAL A 4 -0.05 -32.68 20.58
CA VAL A 4 -0.69 -31.89 19.52
C VAL A 4 -0.15 -30.46 19.62
N PHE A 5 0.74 -30.08 18.70
CA PHE A 5 1.08 -28.68 18.50
C PHE A 5 -0.06 -28.02 17.71
N ILE A 6 -0.94 -27.29 18.39
CA ILE A 6 -1.82 -26.32 17.71
C ILE A 6 -0.93 -25.14 17.30
N ILE A 7 -0.39 -25.20 16.08
CA ILE A 7 0.26 -24.06 15.47
C ILE A 7 -0.87 -23.08 15.13
N ASN A 8 -1.04 -22.05 15.96
CA ASN A 8 -1.95 -20.95 15.67
C ASN A 8 -1.29 -20.13 14.55
N ILE A 9 -1.48 -20.54 13.29
CA ILE A 9 -0.91 -19.83 12.15
C ILE A 9 -1.59 -18.45 12.09
N PRO A 10 -0.83 -17.35 12.22
CA PRO A 10 -1.43 -16.03 12.35
C PRO A 10 -2.20 -15.65 11.07
N LYS A 11 -3.33 -14.94 11.27
CA LYS A 11 -4.25 -14.37 10.24
C LYS A 11 -3.57 -13.59 9.10
N GLN A 12 -2.28 -13.27 9.23
CA GLN A 12 -1.49 -12.58 8.21
C GLN A 12 -1.45 -13.36 6.89
N TYR A 13 -1.31 -14.69 6.94
CA TYR A 13 -1.25 -15.53 5.74
C TYR A 13 -2.54 -15.50 4.92
N SER A 14 -3.71 -15.49 5.58
CA SER A 14 -4.99 -15.38 4.88
C SER A 14 -5.19 -14.00 4.23
N LYS A 15 -4.68 -12.93 4.87
CA LYS A 15 -4.76 -11.55 4.33
C LYS A 15 -3.83 -11.37 3.13
N VAL A 16 -2.63 -11.93 3.19
CA VAL A 16 -1.66 -11.97 2.07
C VAL A 16 -2.25 -12.72 0.88
N GLN A 17 -2.78 -13.92 1.12
CA GLN A 17 -3.44 -14.72 0.07
C GLN A 17 -4.61 -13.97 -0.56
N SER A 18 -5.44 -13.27 0.23
CA SER A 18 -6.56 -12.50 -0.32
C SER A 18 -6.11 -11.30 -1.15
N LEU A 19 -5.02 -10.61 -0.79
CA LEU A 19 -4.49 -9.48 -1.58
C LEU A 19 -4.00 -9.94 -2.95
N LYS A 20 -3.28 -11.06 -3.00
CA LYS A 20 -2.82 -11.66 -4.26
C LYS A 20 -4.00 -12.01 -5.17
N GLU A 21 -5.03 -12.65 -4.64
CA GLU A 21 -6.25 -12.95 -5.38
C GLU A 21 -6.96 -11.69 -5.89
N MET A 22 -6.98 -10.61 -5.10
CA MET A 22 -7.55 -9.32 -5.54
C MET A 22 -6.75 -8.73 -6.70
N ILE A 23 -5.42 -8.82 -6.67
CA ILE A 23 -4.56 -8.37 -7.76
C ILE A 23 -4.81 -9.19 -9.03
N GLU A 24 -4.80 -10.52 -8.91
CA GLU A 24 -4.97 -11.46 -10.02
C GLU A 24 -6.36 -11.32 -10.67
N ASN A 25 -7.41 -11.25 -9.87
CA ASN A 25 -8.79 -11.13 -10.33
C ASN A 25 -9.19 -9.68 -10.65
N LYS A 26 -8.29 -8.71 -10.47
CA LYS A 26 -8.57 -7.27 -10.59
C LYS A 26 -9.75 -6.80 -9.74
N SER A 27 -9.94 -7.41 -8.58
CA SER A 27 -10.98 -7.07 -7.62
C SER A 27 -10.49 -5.95 -6.69
N TYR A 28 -10.33 -4.75 -7.24
CA TYR A 28 -9.91 -3.57 -6.50
C TYR A 28 -10.50 -2.30 -7.10
N SER A 29 -10.56 -1.24 -6.29
CA SER A 29 -10.99 0.08 -6.74
C SER A 29 -9.88 0.75 -7.55
N ILE A 30 -10.25 1.65 -8.47
CA ILE A 30 -9.30 2.42 -9.27
C ILE A 30 -9.56 3.91 -9.07
N VAL A 31 -8.50 4.69 -8.83
CA VAL A 31 -8.54 6.15 -8.87
C VAL A 31 -7.46 6.68 -9.82
N GLU A 32 -7.82 7.68 -10.63
CA GLU A 32 -6.92 8.37 -11.55
C GLU A 32 -6.93 9.86 -11.26
N GLY A 33 -5.75 10.50 -11.28
CA GLY A 33 -5.65 11.93 -11.03
C GLY A 33 -4.22 12.37 -10.73
N VAL A 34 -4.09 13.56 -10.16
CA VAL A 34 -2.81 14.14 -9.75
C VAL A 34 -2.57 13.94 -8.26
N THR A 35 -1.33 13.67 -7.88
CA THR A 35 -0.93 13.61 -6.46
C THR A 35 -1.00 15.00 -5.81
N VAL A 36 -1.59 15.07 -4.63
CA VAL A 36 -1.62 16.26 -3.77
C VAL A 36 -1.24 15.88 -2.34
N ASP A 37 -0.91 16.87 -1.51
CA ASP A 37 -0.53 16.71 -0.10
C ASP A 37 0.56 15.65 0.14
N PHE A 38 1.53 15.55 -0.78
CA PHE A 38 2.66 14.65 -0.67
C PHE A 38 3.53 14.99 0.54
N LEU A 39 3.78 13.97 1.36
CA LEU A 39 4.61 14.03 2.55
C LEU A 39 5.60 12.86 2.52
N PRO A 40 6.92 13.10 2.32
CA PRO A 40 7.92 12.05 2.32
C PRO A 40 8.18 11.53 3.75
N PRO A 41 8.86 10.37 3.92
CA PRO A 41 9.35 9.95 5.22
C PRO A 41 10.35 10.95 5.80
N VAL A 42 10.29 11.19 7.10
CA VAL A 42 11.21 12.02 7.86
C VAL A 42 11.91 11.15 8.90
N GLU A 43 13.24 10.99 8.75
CA GLU A 43 14.04 10.16 9.63
C GLU A 43 13.96 10.63 11.09
N GLY A 44 13.70 9.69 12.01
CA GLY A 44 13.55 9.98 13.44
C GLY A 44 12.19 10.59 13.83
N LEU A 45 11.27 10.82 12.89
CA LEU A 45 9.95 11.40 13.18
C LEU A 45 8.78 10.62 12.58
N ARG A 46 8.82 10.36 11.26
CA ARG A 46 7.74 9.66 10.54
C ARG A 46 8.32 8.77 9.46
N TYR A 47 8.13 7.46 9.58
CA TYR A 47 8.61 6.50 8.59
C TYR A 47 7.65 6.31 7.40
N ASN A 48 6.42 6.81 7.52
CA ASN A 48 5.41 6.71 6.48
C ASN A 48 5.54 7.85 5.45
N GLU A 49 5.35 7.49 4.20
CA GLU A 49 5.07 8.37 3.07
C GLU A 49 3.56 8.44 2.85
N SER A 50 3.04 9.63 2.53
CA SER A 50 1.61 9.79 2.23
C SER A 50 1.35 10.79 1.12
N PHE A 51 0.24 10.61 0.40
CA PHE A 51 -0.30 11.57 -0.55
C PHE A 51 -1.81 11.33 -0.71
N ALA A 52 -2.49 12.20 -1.46
CA ALA A 52 -3.88 12.01 -1.86
C ALA A 52 -4.07 12.15 -3.37
N VAL A 53 -5.11 11.49 -3.89
CA VAL A 53 -5.61 11.63 -5.27
C VAL A 53 -7.12 11.72 -5.23
N ASN A 54 -7.70 12.78 -5.79
CA ASN A 54 -9.15 13.04 -5.76
C ASN A 54 -9.78 12.89 -4.36
N GLY A 55 -9.09 13.34 -3.32
CA GLY A 55 -9.56 13.27 -1.92
C GLY A 55 -9.34 11.92 -1.23
N ILE A 56 -8.78 10.92 -1.92
CA ILE A 56 -8.46 9.60 -1.34
C ILE A 56 -7.02 9.63 -0.85
N LYS A 57 -6.83 9.46 0.47
CA LYS A 57 -5.51 9.42 1.11
C LYS A 57 -4.89 8.02 1.01
N PHE A 58 -3.60 7.99 0.70
CA PHE A 58 -2.73 6.80 0.75
C PHE A 58 -1.58 7.04 1.71
N GLU A 59 -1.19 6.00 2.45
CA GLU A 59 -0.08 6.04 3.39
C GLU A 59 0.63 4.67 3.42
N TYR A 60 1.96 4.65 3.33
CA TYR A 60 2.75 3.42 3.30
C TYR A 60 4.18 3.66 3.78
N SER A 61 4.91 2.59 4.10
CA SER A 61 6.32 2.63 4.49
C SER A 61 7.09 1.43 3.99
N ASP A 62 8.41 1.56 3.83
CA ASP A 62 9.27 0.46 3.40
C ASP A 62 9.30 -0.71 4.39
N TYR A 63 8.88 -0.49 5.63
CA TYR A 63 8.85 -1.48 6.71
C TYR A 63 7.54 -2.28 6.76
N GLY A 64 6.54 -1.93 5.95
CA GLY A 64 5.30 -2.68 5.86
C GLY A 64 5.52 -4.05 5.23
N ILE A 65 5.36 -5.13 6.01
CA ILE A 65 5.32 -6.50 5.48
C ILE A 65 3.91 -6.76 4.93
N ILE A 66 3.59 -6.13 3.80
CA ILE A 66 2.31 -6.28 3.09
C ILE A 66 2.55 -6.61 1.61
N GLU A 67 1.65 -7.39 1.00
CA GLU A 67 1.69 -7.72 -0.44
C GLU A 67 1.29 -6.53 -1.36
N GLY A 68 1.22 -5.32 -0.82
CA GLY A 68 0.89 -4.08 -1.54
C GLY A 68 2.13 -3.27 -1.90
N PHE A 69 1.95 -2.20 -2.66
CA PHE A 69 3.00 -1.22 -2.91
C PHE A 69 3.35 -0.49 -1.59
N HIS A 70 4.62 -0.50 -1.23
CA HIS A 70 5.08 0.06 0.04
C HIS A 70 6.44 0.79 -0.04
N LYS A 71 6.93 1.05 -1.26
CA LYS A 71 8.29 1.58 -1.47
C LYS A 71 8.30 3.12 -1.46
N THR A 72 8.96 3.73 -0.49
CA THR A 72 8.95 5.20 -0.32
C THR A 72 9.99 5.90 -1.20
N SER A 73 9.80 7.21 -1.43
CA SER A 73 10.76 8.06 -2.16
C SER A 73 12.20 7.96 -1.62
N LYS A 74 12.39 7.83 -0.30
CA LYS A 74 13.71 7.64 0.34
C LYS A 74 14.43 6.39 -0.18
N ASN A 75 13.69 5.35 -0.54
CA ASN A 75 14.22 4.09 -1.04
C ASN A 75 13.96 3.89 -2.54
N ASN A 76 13.87 4.99 -3.31
CA ASN A 76 13.62 5.01 -4.76
C ASN A 76 12.20 4.57 -5.15
N GLY A 77 11.22 4.93 -4.33
CA GLY A 77 9.80 4.91 -4.67
C GLY A 77 9.50 5.92 -5.78
N PRO A 78 8.46 5.69 -6.60
CA PRO A 78 8.21 6.46 -7.80
C PRO A 78 7.35 7.72 -7.54
N ILE A 79 6.76 7.86 -6.35
CA ILE A 79 6.10 9.10 -5.90
C ILE A 79 7.13 9.92 -5.12
N HIS A 80 7.42 11.13 -5.57
CA HIS A 80 8.44 12.00 -5.00
C HIS A 80 7.99 13.46 -4.86
N GLN A 81 6.82 13.83 -5.40
CA GLN A 81 6.27 15.18 -5.30
C GLN A 81 4.76 15.26 -5.60
N ASN A 82 4.18 16.43 -5.35
CA ASN A 82 2.85 16.80 -5.83
C ASN A 82 2.82 16.98 -7.35
N GLY A 83 1.66 16.78 -7.96
CA GLY A 83 1.41 17.00 -9.39
C GLY A 83 1.78 15.82 -10.29
N GLN A 84 2.15 14.67 -9.73
CA GLN A 84 2.39 13.47 -10.53
C GLN A 84 1.05 12.88 -10.98
N GLN A 85 0.89 12.66 -12.28
CA GLN A 85 -0.28 11.98 -12.83
C GLN A 85 -0.16 10.48 -12.58
N VAL A 86 -1.17 9.91 -11.91
CA VAL A 86 -1.16 8.51 -11.47
C VAL A 86 -2.47 7.81 -11.77
N ARG A 87 -2.39 6.48 -11.91
CA ARG A 87 -3.52 5.55 -11.84
C ARG A 87 -3.23 4.52 -10.76
N ILE A 88 -4.13 4.42 -9.79
CA ILE A 88 -3.93 3.62 -8.58
C ILE A 88 -5.03 2.58 -8.47
N GLY A 89 -4.64 1.31 -8.45
CA GLY A 89 -5.50 0.21 -7.99
C GLY A 89 -5.33 0.04 -6.49
N TYR A 90 -6.41 0.10 -5.72
CA TYR A 90 -6.37 0.06 -4.26
C TYR A 90 -7.54 -0.70 -3.64
N THR A 91 -7.34 -1.15 -2.41
CA THR A 91 -8.41 -1.68 -1.55
C THR A 91 -8.39 -0.99 -0.20
N THR A 92 -9.54 -0.96 0.47
CA THR A 92 -9.66 -0.42 1.82
C THR A 92 -9.73 -1.57 2.80
N ILE A 93 -8.77 -1.64 3.74
CA ILE A 93 -8.76 -2.63 4.81
C ILE A 93 -8.50 -1.90 6.11
N ASP A 94 -9.29 -2.17 7.15
CA ASP A 94 -9.15 -1.54 8.46
C ASP A 94 -9.15 0.01 8.39
N ASN A 95 -9.95 0.57 7.47
CA ASN A 95 -10.04 2.01 7.11
C ASN A 95 -8.77 2.62 6.48
N GLU A 96 -7.81 1.80 6.06
CA GLU A 96 -6.61 2.25 5.34
C GLU A 96 -6.68 1.84 3.88
N ASN A 97 -6.27 2.74 2.98
CA ASN A 97 -6.21 2.46 1.55
C ASN A 97 -4.86 1.86 1.19
N LEU A 98 -4.83 0.56 0.93
CA LEU A 98 -3.64 -0.15 0.47
C LEU A 98 -3.54 -0.07 -1.04
N ILE A 99 -2.39 0.39 -1.52
CA ILE A 99 -2.07 0.42 -2.94
C ILE A 99 -1.69 -1.00 -3.37
N LEU A 100 -2.38 -1.52 -4.39
CA LEU A 100 -2.11 -2.83 -4.99
C LEU A 100 -1.42 -2.70 -6.35
N ARG A 101 -1.65 -1.58 -7.04
CA ARG A 101 -1.05 -1.25 -8.33
C ARG A 101 -0.88 0.25 -8.45
N LEU A 102 0.30 0.68 -8.87
CA LEU A 102 0.63 2.08 -9.09
C LEU A 102 1.21 2.24 -10.49
N GLU A 103 0.59 3.12 -11.28
CA GLU A 103 1.08 3.54 -12.59
C GLU A 103 1.30 5.05 -12.56
N ILE A 104 2.41 5.51 -13.14
CA ILE A 104 2.75 6.94 -13.23
C ILE A 104 2.90 7.29 -14.70
N ALA A 105 2.32 8.40 -15.12
CA ALA A 105 2.54 8.94 -16.45
C ALA A 105 4.01 9.38 -16.61
N LYS A 106 4.58 9.17 -17.80
CA LYS A 106 5.93 9.62 -18.13
C LYS A 106 5.99 11.11 -18.40
#